data_AF-A0A0G4MH99-F1
#
_entry.id   AF-A0A0G4MH99-F1
#
_cell.length_a   1.000
_cell.length_b   1.000
_cell.length_c   1.000
_cell.angle_alpha   90.00
_cell.angle_beta   90.00
_cell.angle_gamma   90.00
#
_symmetry.space_group_name_H-M   'P 1'
#
loop_
_entity.id
_entity.type
_entity.pdbx_description
1 polymer ?
#
loop_
_entity_poly.entity_id
_entity_poly.type
_entity_poly.pdbx_seq_one_letter_code
_entity_poly.pdbx_strand_id
1 'polypeptide(L)'
;KWWKWLILTGFALSADISVKYVGLFAFVTIGSAVAIDLWELLDIKRPGGALSLPDFTKHFLARAFGLIIMPFLFYLFWFQVHFAILNRSGPGDDFMSPEFQETLSDNVMLANSLEINYYDSLTIRHKETK
;
A
#
# COMPACT_ATOMS: atom_id res chain seq x y z
N LYS A 1 -15.67 11.73 -19.96
CA LYS A 1 -15.99 12.30 -18.62
C LYS A 1 -15.92 11.26 -17.50
N TRP A 2 -16.29 9.99 -17.73
CA TRP A 2 -16.21 8.87 -16.76
C TRP A 2 -14.80 8.58 -16.20
N TRP A 3 -13.77 8.48 -17.07
CA TRP A 3 -12.38 8.21 -16.66
C TRP A 3 -11.82 9.23 -15.65
N LYS A 4 -12.17 10.51 -15.78
CA LYS A 4 -11.70 11.56 -14.84
C LYS A 4 -12.24 11.32 -13.44
N TRP A 5 -13.52 10.97 -13.32
CA TRP A 5 -14.17 10.70 -12.04
C TRP A 5 -13.66 9.40 -11.42
N LEU A 6 -13.44 8.37 -12.24
CA LEU A 6 -12.91 7.10 -11.75
C LEU A 6 -11.51 7.26 -11.15
N ILE A 7 -10.64 8.04 -11.81
CA ILE A 7 -9.31 8.40 -11.30
C ILE A 7 -9.41 9.24 -10.02
N LEU A 8 -10.30 10.23 -9.99
CA LEU A 8 -10.48 11.09 -8.82
C LEU A 8 -11.00 10.29 -7.62
N THR A 9 -11.92 9.34 -7.82
CA THR A 9 -12.41 8.43 -6.78
C THR A 9 -11.30 7.51 -6.28
N GLY A 10 -10.48 6.94 -7.17
CA GLY A 10 -9.32 6.15 -6.78
C GLY A 10 -8.32 6.96 -5.94
N PHE A 11 -8.03 8.20 -6.35
CA PHE A 11 -7.16 9.10 -5.60
C PHE A 11 -7.73 9.44 -4.21
N ALA A 12 -9.02 9.79 -4.13
CA ALA A 12 -9.68 10.10 -2.86
C ALA A 12 -9.71 8.90 -1.89
N LEU A 13 -10.00 7.70 -2.42
CA LEU A 13 -9.92 6.45 -1.66
C LEU A 13 -8.51 6.18 -1.13
N SER A 14 -7.49 6.44 -1.97
CA SER A 14 -6.09 6.30 -1.55
C SER A 14 -5.72 7.28 -0.45
N ALA A 15 -6.20 8.53 -0.53
CA ALA A 15 -5.94 9.53 0.50
C ALA A 15 -6.60 9.13 1.83
N ASP A 16 -7.81 8.60 1.80
CA ASP A 16 -8.55 8.16 2.99
C ASP A 16 -7.83 7.02 3.72
N ILE A 17 -7.42 5.97 3.00
CA ILE A 17 -6.68 4.84 3.61
C ILE A 17 -5.28 5.24 4.11
N SER A 18 -4.66 6.26 3.50
CA SER A 18 -3.34 6.75 3.92
C SER A 18 -3.40 7.54 5.23
N VAL A 19 -4.56 8.11 5.59
CA VAL A 19 -4.75 8.79 6.88
C VAL A 19 -5.03 7.76 7.98
N LYS A 20 -5.93 6.81 7.73
CA LYS A 20 -6.26 5.77 8.71
C LYS A 20 -6.85 4.53 8.04
N TYR A 21 -6.55 3.36 8.60
CA TYR A 21 -7.12 2.08 8.15
C TYR A 21 -8.65 1.97 8.22
N VAL A 22 -9.33 2.90 8.90
CA VAL A 22 -10.81 3.01 8.85
C VAL A 22 -11.29 3.28 7.42
N GLY A 23 -10.46 3.89 6.57
CA GLY A 23 -10.77 4.09 5.14
C GLY A 23 -10.93 2.78 4.34
N LEU A 24 -10.55 1.63 4.91
CA LEU A 24 -10.89 0.33 4.32
C LEU A 24 -12.41 0.13 4.19
N PHE A 25 -13.21 0.69 5.10
CA PHE A 25 -14.68 0.61 5.00
C PHE A 25 -15.20 1.38 3.77
N ALA A 26 -14.61 2.53 3.44
CA ALA A 26 -14.94 3.26 2.23
C ALA A 26 -14.53 2.47 0.98
N PHE A 27 -13.36 1.83 1.01
CA PHE A 27 -12.88 0.96 -0.07
C PHE A 27 -13.82 -0.23 -0.31
N VAL A 28 -14.27 -0.91 0.75
CA VAL A 28 -15.23 -2.02 0.66
C VAL A 28 -16.59 -1.56 0.13
N THR A 29 -17.07 -0.39 0.55
CA THR A 29 -18.37 0.16 0.10
C THR A 29 -18.34 0.51 -1.38
N ILE A 30 -17.28 1.15 -1.86
CA ILE A 30 -17.14 1.46 -3.29
C ILE A 30 -16.86 0.18 -4.09
N GLY A 31 -16.08 -0.76 -3.53
CA GLY A 31 -15.82 -2.06 -4.14
C GLY A 31 -17.08 -2.91 -4.33
N SER A 32 -17.98 -2.92 -3.36
CA SER A 32 -19.27 -3.63 -3.47
C SER A 32 -20.19 -3.00 -4.51
N ALA A 33 -20.27 -1.67 -4.56
CA ALA A 33 -21.02 -0.96 -5.61
C ALA A 33 -20.48 -1.28 -7.02
N VAL A 34 -19.16 -1.35 -7.17
CA VAL A 34 -18.51 -1.72 -8.44
C VAL A 34 -18.75 -3.18 -8.80
N ALA A 35 -18.77 -4.09 -7.82
CA ALA A 35 -19.11 -5.49 -8.04
C ALA A 35 -20.56 -5.66 -8.52
N ILE A 36 -21.51 -4.91 -7.95
CA ILE A 36 -22.90 -4.89 -8.38
C ILE A 36 -23.00 -4.33 -9.81
N ASP A 37 -22.33 -3.22 -10.11
CA ASP A 37 -22.31 -2.63 -11.46
C ASP A 37 -21.67 -3.58 -12.49
N LEU A 38 -20.62 -4.32 -12.11
CA LEU A 38 -20.03 -5.39 -12.94
C LEU A 38 -21.00 -6.57 -13.15
N TRP A 39 -21.73 -6.97 -12.10
CA TRP A 39 -22.73 -8.04 -12.18
C TRP A 39 -23.88 -7.66 -13.11
N GLU A 40 -24.39 -6.43 -13.00
CA GLU A 40 -25.41 -5.91 -13.92
C GLU A 40 -24.90 -5.80 -15.36
N LEU A 41 -23.59 -5.57 -15.56
CA LEU A 41 -22.96 -5.55 -16.89
C LEU A 41 -22.90 -6.93 -17.55
N LEU A 42 -22.93 -7.99 -16.76
CA LEU A 42 -22.92 -9.38 -17.22
C LEU A 42 -24.33 -9.91 -17.53
N ASP A 43 -25.39 -9.25 -17.05
CA ASP A 43 -26.76 -9.72 -17.24
C ASP A 43 -27.20 -9.62 -18.71
N ILE A 44 -27.66 -10.75 -19.24
CA ILE A 44 -28.12 -10.95 -20.62
C ILE A 44 -29.49 -10.27 -20.86
N LYS A 45 -30.26 -9.98 -19.80
CA LYS A 45 -31.58 -9.31 -19.87
C LYS A 45 -31.53 -7.78 -19.95
N ARG A 46 -30.40 -7.19 -20.35
CA ARG A 46 -30.31 -5.73 -20.52
C ARG A 46 -31.19 -5.23 -21.68
N PRO A 47 -31.85 -4.05 -21.53
CA PRO A 47 -32.62 -3.42 -22.60
C PRO A 47 -31.83 -3.08 -23.88
N GLY A 48 -30.49 -3.17 -23.83
CA GLY A 48 -29.56 -2.84 -24.93
C GLY A 48 -28.84 -4.03 -25.56
N GLY A 49 -29.21 -5.28 -25.23
CA GLY A 49 -28.59 -6.51 -25.76
C GLY A 49 -27.33 -6.96 -25.02
N ALA A 50 -26.88 -8.19 -25.30
CA ALA A 50 -25.70 -8.78 -24.68
C ALA A 50 -24.43 -8.00 -25.07
N LEU A 51 -23.70 -7.49 -24.07
CA LEU A 51 -22.41 -6.85 -24.31
C LEU A 51 -21.41 -7.93 -24.77
N SER A 52 -20.59 -7.60 -25.77
CA SER A 52 -19.53 -8.50 -26.19
C SER A 52 -18.57 -8.75 -25.02
N LEU A 53 -18.15 -10.01 -24.82
CA LEU A 53 -17.12 -10.40 -23.84
C LEU A 53 -15.89 -9.46 -23.85
N PRO A 54 -15.33 -9.04 -25.00
CA PRO A 54 -14.17 -8.14 -25.01
C PRO A 54 -14.46 -6.73 -24.50
N ASP A 55 -15.68 -6.20 -24.64
CA ASP A 55 -16.01 -4.87 -24.11
C ASP A 55 -16.27 -4.93 -22.60
N PHE A 56 -16.83 -6.02 -22.08
CA PHE A 56 -16.89 -6.28 -20.63
C PHE A 56 -15.49 -6.32 -20.02
N THR A 57 -14.55 -7.03 -20.65
CA THR A 57 -13.15 -7.10 -20.17
C THR A 57 -12.49 -5.71 -20.13
N LYS A 58 -12.74 -4.84 -21.11
CA LYS A 58 -12.24 -3.45 -21.07
C LYS A 58 -12.79 -2.66 -19.89
N HIS A 59 -14.09 -2.77 -19.60
CA HIS A 59 -14.70 -2.11 -18.45
C HIS A 59 -14.18 -2.64 -17.12
N PHE A 60 -14.00 -3.96 -17.01
CA PHE A 60 -13.39 -4.60 -15.83
C PHE A 60 -11.95 -4.12 -15.61
N LEU A 61 -11.11 -4.15 -16.66
CA LEU A 61 -9.72 -3.70 -16.58
C LEU A 61 -9.61 -2.21 -16.24
N ALA A 62 -10.46 -1.35 -16.81
CA ALA A 62 -10.47 0.07 -16.49
C ALA A 62 -10.79 0.33 -15.01
N ARG A 63 -11.77 -0.39 -14.45
CA ARG A 63 -12.16 -0.28 -13.03
C ARG A 63 -11.08 -0.86 -12.11
N ALA A 64 -10.51 -2.02 -12.47
CA ALA A 64 -9.41 -2.63 -11.72
C ALA A 64 -8.18 -1.72 -11.68
N PHE A 65 -7.82 -1.11 -12.82
CA PHE A 65 -6.68 -0.20 -12.88
C PHE A 65 -6.89 1.05 -12.01
N GLY A 66 -8.03 1.73 -12.14
CA GLY A 66 -8.24 2.99 -11.43
C GLY A 66 -8.69 2.85 -9.97
N LEU A 67 -9.22 1.70 -9.54
CA LEU A 67 -9.66 1.49 -8.15
C LEU A 67 -8.78 0.51 -7.36
N ILE A 68 -7.86 -0.21 -7.99
CA ILE A 68 -6.91 -1.10 -7.28
C ILE A 68 -5.48 -0.61 -7.50
N ILE A 69 -5.02 -0.58 -8.75
CA ILE A 69 -3.61 -0.29 -9.06
C ILE A 69 -3.26 1.16 -8.70
N MET A 70 -4.10 2.12 -9.12
CA MET A 70 -3.85 3.54 -8.82
C MET A 70 -3.83 3.84 -7.31
N PRO A 71 -4.82 3.42 -6.51
CA PRO A 71 -4.77 3.65 -5.06
C PRO A 71 -3.59 2.97 -4.38
N PHE A 72 -3.21 1.77 -4.85
CA PHE A 72 -2.04 1.07 -4.34
C PHE A 72 -0.73 1.84 -4.59
N LEU A 73 -0.55 2.40 -5.79
CA LEU A 73 0.63 3.20 -6.11
C LEU A 73 0.70 4.49 -5.29
N PHE A 74 -0.43 5.18 -5.07
CA PHE A 74 -0.47 6.39 -4.25
C PHE A 74 -0.22 6.09 -2.76
N TYR A 75 -0.72 4.96 -2.26
CA TYR A 75 -0.39 4.49 -0.92
C TYR A 75 1.13 4.28 -0.77
N LEU A 76 1.75 3.52 -1.68
CA LEU A 76 3.21 3.32 -1.67
C LEU A 76 4.00 4.64 -1.80
N PHE A 77 3.51 5.59 -2.59
CA PHE A 77 4.12 6.91 -2.72
C PHE A 77 4.18 7.64 -1.37
N TRP A 78 3.11 7.60 -0.57
CA TRP A 78 3.13 8.22 0.76
C TRP A 78 4.08 7.51 1.72
N PHE A 79 4.21 6.19 1.65
CA PHE A 79 5.23 5.45 2.40
C PHE A 79 6.64 5.88 2.00
N GLN A 80 6.90 6.03 0.71
CA GLN A 80 8.18 6.52 0.22
C GLN A 80 8.49 7.93 0.74
N VAL A 81 7.50 8.84 0.71
CA VAL A 81 7.65 10.20 1.26
C VAL A 81 7.91 10.14 2.78
N HIS A 82 7.19 9.29 3.50
CA HIS A 82 7.37 9.11 4.94
C HIS A 82 8.81 8.68 5.29
N PHE A 83 9.32 7.64 4.63
CA PHE A 83 10.69 7.15 4.85
C PHE A 83 11.76 8.11 4.36
N ALA A 84 11.49 8.89 3.30
CA ALA A 84 12.43 9.90 2.83
C ALA A 84 12.56 11.09 3.80
N ILE A 85 11.48 11.46 4.50
CA ILE A 85 11.48 12.57 5.46
C ILE A 85 11.98 12.10 6.84
N LEU A 86 11.53 10.95 7.32
CA LEU A 86 11.94 10.38 8.62
C LEU A 86 13.13 9.46 8.42
N ASN A 87 14.30 10.06 8.24
CA ASN A 87 15.57 9.35 8.03
C ASN A 87 16.46 9.30 9.28
N ARG A 88 15.96 9.67 10.46
CA ARG A 88 16.69 9.68 11.73
C ARG A 88 16.11 8.66 12.71
N SER A 89 16.98 8.06 13.52
CA SER A 89 16.60 7.20 14.64
C SER A 89 15.74 7.94 15.66
N GLY A 90 14.82 7.23 16.32
CA GLY A 90 13.90 7.80 17.30
C GLY A 90 13.15 6.71 18.06
N PRO A 91 12.39 7.01 19.13
CA PRO A 91 11.90 6.01 20.10
C PRO A 91 11.03 4.87 19.55
N GLY A 92 10.59 4.93 18.28
CA GLY A 92 9.79 3.92 17.61
C GLY A 92 10.57 3.02 16.64
N ASP A 93 11.89 3.21 16.49
CA ASP A 93 12.74 2.37 15.64
C ASP A 93 12.92 0.95 16.19
N ASP A 94 12.84 0.75 17.51
CA ASP A 94 12.92 -0.52 18.22
C ASP A 94 11.98 -1.62 17.67
N PHE A 95 10.87 -1.24 17.03
CA PHE A 95 9.88 -2.15 16.43
C PHE A 95 10.21 -2.56 14.99
N MET A 96 11.25 -1.98 14.39
CA MET A 96 11.67 -2.26 13.02
C MET A 96 12.72 -3.38 12.92
N SER A 97 12.92 -3.90 11.71
CA SER A 97 13.99 -4.87 11.45
C SER A 97 15.36 -4.19 11.57
N PRO A 98 16.44 -4.92 11.94
CA PRO A 98 17.76 -4.32 12.11
C PRO A 98 18.28 -3.72 10.79
N GLU A 99 18.00 -4.38 9.67
CA GLU A 99 18.40 -3.91 8.34
C GLU A 99 17.73 -2.56 8.00
N PHE A 100 16.48 -2.35 8.45
CA PHE A 100 15.81 -1.06 8.30
C PHE A 100 16.39 0.00 9.24
N GLN A 101 16.67 -0.36 10.49
CA GLN A 101 17.31 0.55 11.45
C GLN A 101 18.69 1.02 10.95
N GLU A 102 19.46 0.18 10.26
CA GLU A 102 20.74 0.56 9.65
C GLU A 102 20.60 1.67 8.59
N THR A 103 19.45 1.78 7.93
CA THR A 103 19.20 2.86 6.95
C THR A 103 18.94 4.22 7.60
N LEU A 104 18.68 4.26 8.92
CA LEU A 104 18.42 5.49 9.67
C LEU A 104 19.74 6.12 10.15
N SER A 105 19.86 7.42 9.97
CA SER A 105 20.96 8.22 10.52
C SER A 105 20.87 8.32 12.05
N ASP A 106 22.03 8.40 12.72
CA ASP A 106 22.18 8.39 14.19
C ASP A 106 21.76 7.09 14.90
N ASN A 107 21.80 5.95 14.20
CA ASN A 107 21.54 4.66 14.84
C ASN A 107 22.70 4.23 15.78
N VAL A 108 22.35 3.94 17.03
CA VAL A 108 23.25 3.46 18.09
C VAL A 108 23.93 2.13 17.71
N MET A 109 23.30 1.29 16.88
CA MET A 109 23.89 0.05 16.35
C MET A 109 25.09 0.32 15.44
N LEU A 110 24.98 1.26 14.51
CA LEU A 110 26.07 1.62 13.59
C LEU A 110 27.19 2.34 14.34
N ALA A 111 26.85 3.24 15.26
CA ALA A 111 27.82 3.97 16.08
C ALA A 111 28.68 3.06 16.97
N ASN A 112 28.18 1.88 17.35
CA ASN A 112 28.91 0.89 18.14
C ASN A 112 29.33 -0.36 17.34
N SER A 113 29.18 -0.33 16.01
CA SER A 113 29.62 -1.45 15.18
C SER A 113 31.14 -1.52 15.16
N LEU A 114 31.68 -2.62 15.69
CA LEU A 114 33.10 -2.92 15.74
C LEU A 114 33.39 -4.12 14.83
N GLU A 115 34.52 -4.08 14.14
CA GLU A 115 34.98 -5.21 13.33
C GLU A 115 35.34 -6.38 14.25
N ILE A 116 34.76 -7.55 13.98
CA ILE A 116 34.95 -8.77 14.78
C ILE A 116 36.19 -9.49 14.27
N ASN A 117 37.18 -9.68 15.14
CA ASN A 117 38.42 -10.37 14.85
C ASN A 117 38.43 -11.81 15.40
N TYR A 118 39.33 -12.62 14.86
CA TYR A 118 39.55 -13.97 15.34
C TYR A 118 40.08 -13.95 16.78
N TYR A 119 39.47 -14.76 17.66
CA TYR A 119 39.66 -14.79 19.13
C TYR A 119 38.94 -13.70 19.95
N ASP A 120 38.04 -12.90 19.37
CA ASP A 120 37.23 -11.97 20.15
C ASP A 120 36.18 -12.67 21.02
N SER A 121 36.00 -12.17 22.25
CA SER A 121 34.96 -12.65 23.17
C SER A 121 33.65 -11.93 22.91
N LEU A 122 32.70 -12.61 22.27
CA LEU A 122 31.40 -12.05 21.88
C LEU A 122 30.27 -12.51 22.81
N THR A 123 29.31 -11.62 23.07
CA THR A 123 28.04 -11.98 23.73
C THR A 123 26.92 -11.94 22.71
N ILE A 124 26.29 -13.09 22.46
CA ILE A 124 25.15 -13.20 21.53
C ILE A 124 23.86 -13.05 22.35
N ARG A 125 22.99 -12.13 21.95
CA ARG A 125 21.68 -11.93 22.57
C ARG A 125 20.57 -12.12 21.54
N HIS A 126 19.48 -12.75 21.96
CA HIS A 126 18.30 -12.95 21.13
C HIS A 126 17.50 -11.64 21.02
N LYS A 127 17.18 -11.23 19.78
CA LYS A 127 16.59 -9.90 19.49
C LYS A 127 15.27 -9.66 20.24
N GLU A 128 14.42 -10.68 20.33
CA GLU A 128 13.05 -10.55 20.87
C GLU A 128 12.97 -10.66 22.41
N THR A 129 14.08 -10.97 23.08
CA THR A 129 14.14 -11.12 24.54
C THR A 129 15.16 -10.13 25.11
N LYS A 130 14.68 -8.93 25.48
CA LYS A 130 15.50 -7.91 26.15
C LYS A 130 16.05 -8.42 27.50
#